data_AF-A0A849SVR0-F1
#
_entry.id   AF-A0A849SVR0-F1
#
_cell.length_a   1.000
_cell.length_b   1.000
_cell.length_c   1.000
_cell.angle_alpha   90.00
_cell.angle_beta   90.00
_cell.angle_gamma   90.00
#
_symmetry.space_group_name_H-M   'P 1'
#
loop_
_entity.id
_entity.type
_entity.pdbx_description
1 polymer ?
#
loop_
_entity_poly.entity_id
_entity_poly.type
_entity_poly.pdbx_seq_one_letter_code
_entity_poly.pdbx_strand_id
1 'polypeptide(L)'
;MNEWFHSPAGWYVLGFAGQVLFGSRFLVQWLASERARRVVIPRAFWLLSLFGGVALLFYAVHKRDPVFAVGQVMGLAIYARNLVLQRRESAA
;
A
#
# COMPACT_ATOMS: atom_id res chain seq x y z
N MET A 1 0.62 26.45 -16.38
CA MET A 1 0.30 25.00 -16.37
C MET A 1 1.51 24.11 -16.68
N ASN A 2 2.76 24.61 -16.60
CA ASN A 2 3.94 23.86 -17.08
C ASN A 2 4.83 23.30 -15.96
N GLU A 3 4.43 23.42 -14.68
CA GLU A 3 5.24 22.96 -13.54
C GLU A 3 4.92 21.54 -13.05
N TRP A 4 3.82 20.92 -13.54
CA TRP A 4 3.32 19.65 -13.02
C TRP A 4 4.20 18.43 -13.41
N PHE A 5 4.99 18.54 -14.48
CA PHE A 5 5.73 17.42 -15.08
C PHE A 5 7.25 17.48 -14.92
N HIS A 6 7.80 18.44 -14.15
CA HIS A 6 9.25 18.54 -13.90
C HIS A 6 9.78 17.58 -12.82
N SER A 7 9.12 16.44 -12.62
CA SER A 7 9.68 15.41 -11.74
C SER A 7 10.62 14.52 -12.54
N PRO A 8 11.83 14.22 -12.03
CA PRO A 8 12.68 13.20 -12.63
C PRO A 8 11.88 11.91 -12.87
N ALA A 9 12.04 11.30 -14.05
CA ALA A 9 11.23 10.16 -14.49
C ALA A 9 11.19 9.02 -13.46
N GLY A 10 12.27 8.83 -12.69
CA GLY A 10 12.35 7.85 -11.61
C GLY A 10 11.27 8.00 -10.53
N TRP A 11 10.81 9.21 -10.23
CA TRP A 11 9.76 9.42 -9.23
C TRP A 11 8.38 9.01 -9.74
N TYR A 12 8.10 9.19 -11.04
CA TYR A 12 6.87 8.66 -11.63
C TYR A 12 6.89 7.15 -11.68
N VAL A 13 8.04 6.55 -12.00
CA VAL A 13 8.23 5.09 -11.93
C VAL A 13 7.97 4.59 -10.51
N LEU A 14 8.54 5.23 -9.49
CA LEU A 14 8.28 4.88 -8.08
C LEU A 14 6.80 5.01 -7.71
N GLY A 15 6.17 6.13 -8.10
CA GLY A 15 4.75 6.37 -7.82
C GLY A 15 3.83 5.33 -8.46
N PHE A 16 4.02 5.05 -9.75
CA PHE A 16 3.23 4.03 -10.46
C PHE A 16 3.54 2.61 -9.98
N ALA A 17 4.80 2.27 -9.72
CA ALA A 17 5.15 0.97 -9.16
C ALA A 17 4.52 0.79 -7.77
N GLY A 18 4.58 1.82 -6.92
CA GLY A 18 3.92 1.85 -5.63
C GLY A 18 2.40 1.71 -5.77
N GLN A 19 1.78 2.38 -6.74
CA GLN A 19 0.34 2.31 -6.99
C GLN A 19 -0.10 0.93 -7.49
N VAL A 20 0.65 0.32 -8.41
CA VAL A 20 0.38 -1.04 -8.90
C VAL A 20 0.50 -2.04 -7.75
N LEU A 21 1.56 -1.94 -6.95
CA LEU A 21 1.77 -2.79 -5.80
C LEU A 21 0.65 -2.63 -4.77
N PHE A 22 0.31 -1.38 -4.42
CA PHE A 22 -0.76 -1.07 -3.48
C PHE A 22 -2.14 -1.50 -4.00
N GLY A 23 -2.43 -1.34 -5.28
CA GLY A 23 -3.68 -1.75 -5.90
C GLY A 23 -3.82 -3.28 -6.02
N SER A 24 -2.72 -3.98 -6.29
CA SER A 24 -2.70 -5.45 -6.43
C SER A 24 -3.23 -6.18 -5.20
N ARG A 25 -3.20 -5.55 -4.02
CA ARG A 25 -3.79 -6.09 -2.78
C ARG A 25 -5.26 -6.48 -2.96
N PHE A 26 -6.04 -5.70 -3.72
CA PHE A 26 -7.46 -5.97 -3.92
C PHE A 26 -7.67 -7.17 -4.84
N LEU A 27 -6.82 -7.34 -5.87
CA LEU A 27 -6.81 -8.54 -6.70
C LEU A 27 -6.50 -9.77 -5.85
N VAL A 28 -5.44 -9.71 -5.03
CA VAL A 28 -5.05 -10.83 -4.15
C VAL A 28 -6.15 -11.16 -3.14
N GLN A 29 -6.78 -10.14 -2.55
CA GLN A 29 -7.89 -10.32 -1.61
C GLN A 29 -9.13 -10.92 -2.29
N TRP A 30 -9.46 -10.46 -3.49
CA TRP A 30 -10.57 -10.98 -4.27
C TRP A 30 -10.35 -12.46 -4.61
N LEU A 31 -9.21 -12.82 -5.20
CA LEU A 31 -8.88 -14.21 -5.52
C LEU A 31 -8.89 -15.11 -4.27
N ALA A 32 -8.37 -14.62 -3.15
CA ALA A 32 -8.38 -15.37 -1.89
C ALA A 32 -9.80 -15.59 -1.36
N SER A 33 -10.68 -14.58 -1.51
CA SER A 33 -12.08 -14.67 -1.07
C SER A 33 -12.93 -15.58 -1.95
N GLU A 34 -12.73 -15.54 -3.26
CA GLU A 34 -13.37 -16.47 -4.19
C GLU A 34 -13.03 -17.92 -3.85
N ARG A 35 -11.74 -18.20 -3.64
CA ARG A 35 -11.26 -19.53 -3.26
C ARG A 35 -11.80 -19.98 -1.89
N ALA A 36 -12.01 -19.05 -0.97
CA ALA A 36 -12.51 -19.34 0.37
C ALA A 36 -14.05 -19.32 0.47
N ARG A 37 -14.76 -18.90 -0.58
CA ARG A 37 -16.23 -18.70 -0.63
C ARG A 37 -16.76 -17.81 0.51
N ARG A 38 -15.91 -16.92 1.03
CA ARG A 38 -16.23 -15.93 2.07
C ARG A 38 -15.24 -14.78 2.00
N VAL A 39 -15.62 -13.62 2.52
CA VAL A 39 -14.72 -12.46 2.58
C VAL A 39 -13.56 -12.76 3.51
N VAL A 40 -12.35 -12.89 2.95
CA VAL A 40 -11.11 -13.07 3.71
C VAL A 40 -10.10 -11.99 3.35
N ILE A 41 -9.29 -11.60 4.33
CA ILE A 41 -8.16 -10.68 4.10
C ILE A 41 -6.87 -11.46 4.32
N PRO A 42 -6.20 -11.92 3.24
CA PRO A 42 -5.00 -12.72 3.35
C PRO A 42 -3.84 -11.87 3.89
N ARG A 43 -2.85 -12.50 4.53
CA ARG A 43 -1.63 -11.82 4.99
C ARG A 43 -0.93 -10.99 3.90
N ALA A 44 -0.97 -11.50 2.67
CA ALA A 44 -0.44 -10.81 1.49
C ALA A 44 -1.07 -9.43 1.26
N PHE A 45 -2.35 -9.23 1.60
CA PHE A 45 -3.02 -7.92 1.50
C PHE A 45 -2.31 -6.86 2.33
N TRP A 46 -1.96 -7.21 3.58
CA TRP A 46 -1.29 -6.29 4.49
C TRP A 46 0.16 -6.03 4.08
N LEU A 47 0.87 -7.04 3.59
CA LEU A 47 2.24 -6.88 3.07
C LEU A 47 2.27 -5.96 1.84
N LEU A 48 1.39 -6.20 0.87
CA LEU A 48 1.26 -5.36 -0.33
C LEU A 48 0.88 -3.91 0.03
N SER A 49 -0.01 -3.75 1.01
CA SER A 49 -0.39 -2.42 1.53
C SER A 49 0.79 -1.71 2.18
N LEU A 50 1.62 -2.44 2.95
CA LEU A 50 2.79 -1.88 3.62
C LEU A 50 3.83 -1.41 2.60
N PHE A 51 4.26 -2.29 1.69
CA PHE A 51 5.29 -1.94 0.71
C PHE A 51 4.80 -0.89 -0.30
N GLY A 52 3.57 -1.03 -0.80
CA GLY A 52 2.96 -0.04 -1.69
C GLY A 52 2.78 1.32 -1.00
N GLY A 53 2.32 1.32 0.26
CA GLY A 53 2.15 2.53 1.06
C GLY A 53 3.47 3.25 1.35
N VAL A 54 4.56 2.52 1.60
CA VAL A 54 5.90 3.11 1.80
C VAL A 54 6.38 3.80 0.51
N ALA A 55 6.25 3.13 -0.64
CA ALA A 55 6.61 3.72 -1.93
C ALA A 55 5.77 4.98 -2.24
N LEU A 56 4.47 4.92 -1.99
CA LEU A 56 3.56 6.04 -2.18
C LEU A 56 3.80 7.18 -1.18
N LEU A 57 4.22 6.88 0.04
CA LEU A 57 4.62 7.90 1.02
C LEU A 57 5.88 8.64 0.56
N PHE A 58 6.90 7.93 0.08
CA PHE A 58 8.08 8.58 -0.49
C PHE A 58 7.72 9.47 -1.69
N TYR A 59 6.82 9.00 -2.56
CA TYR A 59 6.30 9.80 -3.66
C TYR A 59 5.53 11.04 -3.18
N ALA A 60 4.66 10.90 -2.17
CA ALA A 60 3.88 11.99 -1.59
C ALA A 60 4.76 13.08 -0.99
N VAL A 61 5.79 12.68 -0.24
CA VAL A 61 6.77 13.60 0.36
C VAL A 61 7.54 14.35 -0.73
N HIS A 62 7.98 13.65 -1.78
CA HIS A 62 8.64 14.28 -2.93
C HIS A 62 7.73 15.30 -3.64
N LYS A 63 6.45 14.96 -3.81
CA LYS A 63 5.44 15.86 -4.38
C LYS A 63 4.97 16.96 -3.42
N ARG A 64 5.44 16.97 -2.17
CA ARG A 64 5.00 17.88 -1.11
C ARG A 64 3.47 17.88 -0.94
N ASP A 65 2.86 16.69 -1.03
CA ASP A 65 1.43 16.50 -0.81
C ASP A 65 1.19 16.02 0.63
N PRO A 66 0.89 16.93 1.58
CA PRO A 66 0.70 16.57 2.98
C PRO A 66 -0.56 15.74 3.22
N VAL A 67 -1.61 15.93 2.42
CA VAL A 67 -2.88 15.21 2.58
C VAL A 67 -2.66 13.73 2.25
N PHE A 68 -1.99 13.46 1.14
CA PHE A 68 -1.68 12.09 0.76
C PHE A 68 -0.65 11.44 1.71
N ALA A 69 0.37 12.19 2.14
CA ALA A 69 1.38 11.69 3.08
C ALA A 69 0.78 11.27 4.42
N VAL A 70 -0.09 12.11 5.03
CA VAL A 70 -0.74 11.78 6.30
C VAL A 70 -1.61 10.53 6.16
N GLY A 71 -2.37 10.41 5.08
CA GLY A 71 -3.15 9.21 4.78
C GLY A 71 -2.29 7.95 4.72
N GLN A 72 -1.12 8.02 4.07
CA GLN A 72 -0.22 6.88 3.97
C GLN A 72 0.45 6.54 5.30
N VAL A 73 0.87 7.52 6.11
CA VAL A 73 1.45 7.26 7.44
C VAL A 73 0.44 6.52 8.33
N MET A 74 -0.82 6.99 8.35
CA MET A 74 -1.89 6.34 9.11
C MET A 74 -2.17 4.92 8.59
N GLY A 75 -2.22 4.74 7.27
CA GLY A 75 -2.36 3.44 6.64
C GLY A 75 -1.24 2.48 7.04
N LEU A 76 0.01 2.90 6.93
CA LEU A 76 1.19 2.10 7.27
C LEU A 76 1.17 1.61 8.73
N ALA A 77 0.79 2.46 9.67
CA ALA A 77 0.64 2.08 11.07
C ALA A 77 -0.41 0.96 11.24
N ILE A 78 -1.57 1.08 10.59
CA ILE A 78 -2.63 0.06 10.62
C ILE A 78 -2.16 -1.25 9.98
N TYR A 79 -1.49 -1.18 8.83
CA TYR A 79 -1.03 -2.37 8.10
C TYR A 79 0.02 -3.13 8.91
N ALA A 80 0.99 -2.43 9.51
CA ALA A 80 1.98 -3.02 10.40
C ALA A 80 1.34 -3.65 11.64
N ARG A 81 0.40 -2.94 12.28
CA ARG A 81 -0.32 -3.44 13.45
C ARG A 81 -1.11 -4.72 13.14
N ASN A 82 -1.80 -4.77 12.00
CA ASN A 82 -2.56 -5.96 11.59
C ASN A 82 -1.65 -7.15 11.25
N LEU A 83 -0.47 -6.91 10.68
CA LEU A 83 0.52 -7.98 10.48
C LEU A 83 1.02 -8.56 11.80
N VAL A 84 1.26 -7.73 12.81
CA VAL A 84 1.67 -8.17 14.15
C VAL A 84 0.57 -9.03 14.79
N LEU A 85 -0.69 -8.60 14.70
CA LEU A 85 -1.81 -9.37 15.24
C LEU A 85 -1.99 -10.72 14.56
N GLN A 86 -1.99 -10.76 13.22
CA GLN A 86 -2.08 -12.03 12.48
C GLN A 86 -0.93 -12.99 12.84
N ARG A 87 0.28 -12.47 13.05
CA ARG A 87 1.42 -13.29 13.49
C ARG A 87 1.21 -13.89 14.88
N ARG A 88 0.58 -13.15 15.81
CA ARG A 88 0.26 -13.63 17.15
C ARG A 88 -0.84 -14.69 17.15
N GLU A 89 -1.89 -14.49 16.36
CA GLU A 89 -2.97 -15.47 16.18
C GLU A 89 -2.46 -16.79 15.59
N SER A 90 -1.47 -16.75 14.71
CA SER A 90 -0.89 -17.96 14.11
C SER A 90 0.09 -18.71 15.03
N ALA A 91 0.47 -18.10 16.17
CA ALA A 91 1.44 -18.64 17.12
C ALA A 91 0.79 -19.15 18.42
N ALA A 92 -0.52 -18.96 18.57
CA ALA A 92 -1.35 -19.49 19.66
C ALA A 92 -2.08 -20.75 19.19
#